data_AF-A0AA39N4Y9-F1
#
_entry.id   AF-A0AA39N4Y9-F1
#
_cell.length_a   1.000
_cell.length_b   1.000
_cell.length_c   1.000
_cell.angle_alpha   90.00
_cell.angle_beta   90.00
_cell.angle_gamma   90.00
#
_symmetry.space_group_name_H-M   'P 1'
#
loop_
_entity.id
_entity.type
_entity.pdbx_description
1 polymer ?
#
loop_
_entity_poly.entity_id
_entity_poly.type
_entity_poly.pdbx_seq_one_letter_code
_entity_poly.pdbx_strand_id
1 'polypeptide(L)'
;MQRRVSTNPVDKIAGMMFPLRTEYSPIYDERQSEEDAWIAFTNVMDRHLLSHLFFDFPEPGNGSKCWRPSWKQVMTETLPSHHLNLWPIGVIKLMEGTESELYCGPCIESGYVQGLADVLSDGSIRQGELVAKDDIGATHTFKIVAEHQYPVPDASYTLIGSGGYDYIPEELEPYVMKYWVLGTTRQNGKFQKFSVFRMLDDEEKMRLRELGVAKSDIQMFLC
;
A
#
# COMPACT_ATOMS: atom_id res chain seq x y z
N MET A 1 -8.76 2.98 -15.85
CA MET A 1 -9.80 2.12 -16.47
C MET A 1 -11.23 2.61 -16.26
N GLN A 2 -11.54 3.28 -15.14
CA GLN A 2 -12.88 3.77 -14.77
C GLN A 2 -13.67 4.46 -15.91
N ARG A 3 -13.02 5.33 -16.69
CA ARG A 3 -13.66 6.08 -17.80
C ARG A 3 -13.69 5.35 -19.14
N ARG A 4 -13.05 4.18 -19.26
CA ARG A 4 -13.01 3.44 -20.53
C ARG A 4 -14.29 2.63 -20.71
N VAL A 5 -14.76 2.57 -21.95
CA VAL A 5 -15.85 1.70 -22.39
C VAL A 5 -15.23 0.43 -22.96
N SER A 6 -15.87 -0.72 -22.72
CA SER A 6 -15.46 -2.01 -23.27
C SER A 6 -16.68 -2.81 -23.71
N THR A 7 -16.45 -3.78 -24.62
CA THR A 7 -17.50 -4.69 -25.09
C THR A 7 -17.83 -5.72 -24.02
N ASN A 8 -16.80 -6.34 -23.43
CA ASN A 8 -16.90 -7.20 -22.27
C ASN A 8 -16.33 -6.50 -21.03
N PRO A 9 -16.87 -6.72 -19.83
CA PRO A 9 -16.32 -6.14 -18.61
C PRO A 9 -14.85 -6.54 -18.38
N VAL A 10 -14.49 -7.79 -18.69
CA VAL A 10 -13.12 -8.35 -18.56
C VAL A 10 -12.11 -7.68 -19.49
N ASP A 11 -12.53 -7.10 -20.63
CA ASP A 11 -11.63 -6.38 -21.54
C ASP A 11 -10.91 -5.21 -20.84
N LYS A 12 -11.53 -4.61 -19.81
CA LYS A 12 -10.90 -3.54 -19.04
C LYS A 12 -9.66 -4.03 -18.32
N ILE A 13 -9.70 -5.27 -17.82
CA ILE A 13 -8.58 -5.90 -17.13
C ILE A 13 -7.51 -6.29 -18.14
N ALA A 14 -7.91 -6.92 -19.25
CA ALA A 14 -7.01 -7.27 -20.34
C ALA A 14 -6.27 -6.04 -20.90
N GLY A 15 -6.97 -4.91 -21.05
CA GLY A 15 -6.39 -3.65 -21.51
C GLY A 15 -5.32 -3.05 -20.59
N MET A 16 -5.22 -3.50 -19.33
CA MET A 16 -4.17 -3.05 -18.39
C MET A 16 -2.87 -3.86 -18.47
N MET A 17 -2.84 -4.99 -19.17
CA MET A 17 -1.62 -5.81 -19.31
C MET A 17 -0.45 -5.01 -19.87
N PHE A 18 -0.71 -4.19 -20.88
CA PHE A 18 0.32 -3.38 -21.52
C PHE A 18 0.88 -2.27 -20.60
N PRO A 19 0.05 -1.39 -19.98
CA PRO A 19 0.59 -0.34 -19.12
C PRO A 19 1.17 -0.86 -17.79
N LEU A 20 0.73 -2.02 -17.28
CA LEU A 20 1.16 -2.56 -15.99
C LEU A 20 2.18 -3.71 -16.11
N ARG A 21 2.86 -3.82 -17.26
CA ARG A 21 4.05 -4.67 -17.49
C ARG A 21 3.93 -6.09 -16.90
N THR A 22 2.89 -6.82 -17.29
CA THR A 22 2.76 -8.23 -16.89
C THR A 22 3.86 -9.08 -17.52
N GLU A 23 4.46 -10.00 -16.75
CA GLU A 23 5.50 -10.91 -17.25
C GLU A 23 4.92 -11.93 -18.24
N TYR A 24 3.67 -12.35 -18.00
CA TYR A 24 2.91 -13.24 -18.87
C TYR A 24 1.46 -12.74 -19.01
N SER A 25 0.85 -12.98 -20.16
CA SER A 25 -0.58 -12.70 -20.35
C SER A 25 -1.40 -13.79 -19.64
N PRO A 26 -2.25 -13.45 -18.65
CA PRO A 26 -3.20 -14.40 -18.13
C PRO A 26 -4.16 -14.84 -19.25
N ILE A 27 -4.70 -16.05 -19.13
CA ILE A 27 -5.68 -16.56 -20.09
C ILE A 27 -6.90 -15.64 -20.07
N TYR A 28 -7.23 -15.09 -21.24
CA TYR A 28 -8.46 -14.34 -21.42
C TYR A 28 -9.62 -15.31 -21.55
N ASP A 29 -10.59 -15.21 -20.63
CA ASP A 29 -11.87 -15.89 -20.71
C ASP A 29 -12.99 -14.85 -20.51
N GLU A 30 -13.88 -14.72 -21.48
CA GLU A 30 -15.02 -13.81 -21.41
C GLU A 30 -16.11 -14.27 -20.42
N ARG A 31 -16.09 -15.55 -20.03
CA ARG A 31 -17.08 -16.18 -19.16
C ARG A 31 -16.71 -16.08 -17.68
N GLN A 32 -15.45 -15.77 -17.37
CA GLN A 32 -15.00 -15.62 -15.99
C GLN A 32 -15.51 -14.31 -15.37
N SER A 33 -15.60 -14.26 -14.05
CA SER A 33 -16.00 -13.02 -13.37
C SER A 33 -14.88 -11.96 -13.48
N GLU A 34 -15.24 -10.68 -13.40
CA GLU A 34 -14.24 -9.60 -13.40
C GLU A 34 -13.27 -9.72 -12.20
N GLU A 35 -13.74 -10.21 -11.06
CA GLU A 35 -12.89 -10.40 -9.89
C GLU A 35 -11.90 -11.56 -10.09
N ASP A 36 -12.33 -12.68 -10.69
CA ASP A 36 -11.43 -13.79 -10.99
C ASP A 36 -10.37 -13.38 -12.02
N ALA A 37 -10.77 -12.63 -13.05
CA ALA A 37 -9.86 -12.05 -14.02
C ALA A 37 -8.83 -11.10 -13.36
N TRP A 38 -9.29 -10.26 -12.43
CA TRP A 38 -8.45 -9.34 -11.68
C TRP A 38 -7.47 -10.07 -10.76
N ILE A 39 -7.91 -11.14 -10.11
CA ILE A 39 -7.06 -12.01 -9.28
C ILE A 39 -5.97 -12.65 -10.12
N ALA A 40 -6.32 -13.22 -11.28
CA ALA A 40 -5.37 -13.83 -12.20
C ALA A 40 -4.35 -12.81 -12.71
N PHE A 41 -4.81 -11.62 -13.06
CA PHE A 41 -3.99 -10.51 -13.54
C PHE A 41 -2.97 -10.03 -12.48
N THR A 42 -3.43 -9.76 -11.26
CA THR A 42 -2.58 -9.27 -10.17
C THR A 42 -1.55 -10.31 -9.70
N ASN A 43 -1.78 -11.60 -9.96
CA ASN A 43 -0.80 -12.65 -9.68
C ASN A 43 0.40 -12.64 -10.66
N VAL A 44 0.23 -12.09 -11.88
CA VAL A 44 1.27 -12.00 -12.91
C VAL A 44 1.73 -10.55 -13.18
N MET A 45 1.23 -9.61 -12.40
CA MET A 45 1.64 -8.19 -12.44
C MET A 45 3.07 -8.05 -11.93
N ASP A 46 3.82 -7.13 -12.54
CA ASP A 46 5.14 -6.73 -12.03
C ASP A 46 5.09 -6.42 -10.53
N ARG A 47 6.05 -6.99 -9.79
CA ARG A 47 6.04 -6.98 -8.32
C ARG A 47 6.33 -5.60 -7.72
N HIS A 48 6.91 -4.67 -8.48
CA HIS A 48 7.01 -3.27 -8.10
C HIS A 48 5.69 -2.55 -8.27
N LEU A 49 5.01 -2.74 -9.41
CA LEU A 49 3.69 -2.16 -9.66
C LEU A 49 2.63 -2.69 -8.69
N LEU A 50 2.77 -3.95 -8.29
CA LEU A 50 1.92 -4.56 -7.28
C LEU A 50 2.04 -3.86 -5.91
N SER A 51 3.20 -3.30 -5.57
CA SER A 51 3.38 -2.52 -4.33
C SER A 51 2.56 -1.23 -4.33
N HIS A 52 2.28 -0.62 -5.49
CA HIS A 52 1.37 0.53 -5.56
C HIS A 52 -0.04 0.18 -5.11
N LEU A 53 -0.53 -1.01 -5.46
CA LEU A 53 -1.83 -1.47 -4.95
C LEU A 53 -1.87 -1.55 -3.42
N PHE A 54 -0.72 -1.85 -2.80
CA PHE A 54 -0.59 -1.95 -1.36
C PHE A 54 -0.53 -0.58 -0.67
N PHE A 55 0.21 0.39 -1.21
CA PHE A 55 0.41 1.71 -0.60
C PHE A 55 -0.60 2.78 -1.01
N ASP A 56 -1.24 2.64 -2.18
CA ASP A 56 -2.05 3.74 -2.75
C ASP A 56 -3.56 3.56 -2.47
N PHE A 57 -4.02 2.32 -2.33
CA PHE A 57 -5.43 2.04 -2.03
C PHE A 57 -5.70 2.12 -0.52
N PRO A 58 -6.64 2.95 -0.07
CA PRO A 58 -6.90 3.12 1.35
C PRO A 58 -7.63 1.93 1.96
N GLU A 59 -8.58 1.32 1.26
CA GLU A 59 -9.38 0.26 1.87
C GLU A 59 -8.63 -1.10 1.84
N PRO A 60 -8.86 -1.97 2.85
CA PRO A 60 -8.47 -3.36 2.75
C PRO A 60 -9.20 -4.04 1.58
N GLY A 61 -8.54 -5.02 0.98
CA GLY A 61 -9.17 -5.91 0.01
C GLY A 61 -10.32 -6.69 0.63
N ASN A 62 -11.40 -6.85 -0.12
CA ASN A 62 -12.55 -7.69 0.27
C ASN A 62 -12.46 -9.14 -0.26
N GLY A 63 -11.36 -9.50 -0.93
CA GLY A 63 -11.08 -10.84 -1.44
C GLY A 63 -10.28 -11.71 -0.47
N SER A 64 -9.75 -12.82 -0.98
CA SER A 64 -8.92 -13.77 -0.21
C SER A 64 -7.60 -13.16 0.29
N LYS A 65 -7.05 -12.20 -0.46
CA LYS A 65 -5.88 -11.41 -0.11
C LYS A 65 -6.35 -10.01 0.29
N CYS A 66 -6.29 -9.70 1.57
CA CYS A 66 -6.80 -8.45 2.14
C CYS A 66 -5.85 -7.26 1.93
N TRP A 67 -4.60 -7.52 1.55
CA TRP A 67 -3.60 -6.45 1.37
C TRP A 67 -3.76 -5.68 0.04
N ARG A 68 -4.43 -6.25 -0.97
CA ARG A 68 -4.65 -5.63 -2.29
C ARG A 68 -6.13 -5.35 -2.56
N PRO A 69 -6.47 -4.33 -3.37
CA PRO A 69 -7.86 -4.00 -3.66
C PRO A 69 -8.51 -5.08 -4.55
N SER A 70 -9.83 -5.18 -4.45
CA SER A 70 -10.68 -5.88 -5.41
C SER A 70 -10.86 -5.09 -6.70
N TRP A 71 -11.35 -5.74 -7.75
CA TRP A 71 -11.67 -5.06 -9.00
C TRP A 71 -12.69 -3.94 -8.81
N LYS A 72 -13.69 -4.20 -7.95
CA LYS A 72 -14.72 -3.21 -7.61
C LYS A 72 -14.08 -1.95 -7.00
N GLN A 73 -13.13 -2.10 -6.08
CA GLN A 73 -12.43 -0.97 -5.46
C GLN A 73 -11.63 -0.19 -6.50
N VAL A 74 -10.87 -0.88 -7.38
CA VAL A 74 -10.16 -0.24 -8.51
C VAL A 74 -11.10 0.57 -9.42
N MET A 75 -12.34 0.11 -9.59
CA MET A 75 -13.30 0.74 -10.47
C MET A 75 -14.16 1.83 -9.82
N THR A 76 -14.15 1.96 -8.50
CA THR A 76 -15.02 2.90 -7.77
C THR A 76 -14.25 3.92 -6.93
N GLU A 77 -13.07 3.57 -6.43
CA GLU A 77 -12.27 4.45 -5.59
C GLU A 77 -11.44 5.43 -6.42
N THR A 78 -11.32 6.66 -5.93
CA THR A 78 -10.40 7.65 -6.49
C THR A 78 -9.06 7.57 -5.77
N LEU A 79 -7.98 7.32 -6.52
CA LEU A 79 -6.63 7.31 -5.96
C LEU A 79 -6.11 8.73 -5.70
N PRO A 80 -5.19 8.90 -4.74
CA PRO A 80 -4.51 10.17 -4.50
C PRO A 80 -3.84 10.74 -5.76
N SER A 81 -3.82 12.06 -5.89
CA SER A 81 -3.41 12.74 -7.13
C SER A 81 -1.90 12.71 -7.43
N HIS A 82 -1.07 12.33 -6.45
CA HIS A 82 0.40 12.43 -6.55
C HIS A 82 1.09 11.24 -7.24
N HIS A 83 0.35 10.20 -7.65
CA HIS A 83 0.92 8.99 -8.26
C HIS A 83 1.07 9.09 -9.79
N LEU A 84 1.45 10.26 -10.31
CA LEU A 84 1.67 10.44 -11.75
C LEU A 84 2.93 9.75 -12.27
N ASN A 85 3.82 9.31 -11.37
CA ASN A 85 5.00 8.54 -11.74
C ASN A 85 4.95 7.15 -11.10
N LEU A 86 4.88 6.10 -11.93
CA LEU A 86 4.94 4.69 -11.54
C LEU A 86 6.36 4.26 -11.13
N TRP A 87 7.08 5.15 -10.45
CA TRP A 87 8.36 4.78 -9.86
C TRP A 87 8.09 3.75 -8.78
N PRO A 88 8.86 2.65 -8.74
CA PRO A 88 8.74 1.68 -7.68
C PRO A 88 8.76 2.39 -6.31
N ILE A 89 7.82 2.02 -5.43
CA ILE A 89 7.79 2.43 -4.01
C ILE A 89 8.03 1.26 -3.03
N GLY A 90 8.01 0.02 -3.51
CA GLY A 90 8.60 -1.14 -2.85
C GLY A 90 8.58 -2.38 -3.75
N VAL A 91 8.76 -3.56 -3.15
CA VAL A 91 8.67 -4.86 -3.83
C VAL A 91 7.88 -5.84 -2.98
N ILE A 92 6.82 -6.41 -3.55
CA ILE A 92 6.13 -7.54 -2.92
C ILE A 92 6.75 -8.82 -3.47
N LYS A 93 7.40 -9.63 -2.64
CA LYS A 93 8.05 -10.88 -3.06
C LYS A 93 7.05 -12.05 -2.91
N LEU A 94 7.14 -13.04 -3.79
CA LEU A 94 6.45 -14.33 -3.63
C LEU A 94 7.45 -15.29 -2.97
N MET A 95 7.07 -15.94 -1.89
CA MET A 95 7.94 -16.92 -1.24
C MET A 95 7.99 -18.19 -2.08
N GLU A 96 9.19 -18.58 -2.50
CA GLU A 96 9.43 -19.73 -3.37
C GLU A 96 8.79 -21.01 -2.82
N GLY A 97 8.07 -21.72 -3.69
CA GLY A 97 7.36 -22.95 -3.32
C GLY A 97 6.07 -22.74 -2.51
N THR A 98 5.59 -21.51 -2.35
CA THR A 98 4.34 -21.21 -1.64
C THR A 98 3.48 -20.17 -2.38
N GLU A 99 2.22 -20.02 -1.96
CA GLU A 99 1.35 -18.91 -2.39
C GLU A 99 1.47 -17.67 -1.48
N SER A 100 2.42 -17.66 -0.54
CA SER A 100 2.56 -16.59 0.44
C SER A 100 3.35 -15.42 -0.13
N GLU A 101 2.78 -14.23 0.03
CA GLU A 101 3.40 -12.99 -0.38
C GLU A 101 3.98 -12.27 0.83
N LEU A 102 5.15 -11.67 0.65
CA LEU A 102 5.83 -10.93 1.70
C LEU A 102 6.31 -9.59 1.19
N TYR A 103 6.38 -8.63 2.10
CA TYR A 103 7.03 -7.35 1.89
C TYR A 103 8.26 -7.26 2.79
N CYS A 104 9.36 -6.71 2.28
CA CYS A 104 10.57 -6.44 3.05
C CYS A 104 10.82 -4.95 3.01
N GLY A 105 10.84 -4.26 4.16
CA GLY A 105 11.08 -2.82 4.18
C GLY A 105 10.93 -2.21 5.57
N PRO A 106 10.88 -0.87 5.66
CA PRO A 106 10.71 -0.15 6.92
C PRO A 106 9.48 -0.62 7.70
N CYS A 107 9.63 -0.82 9.00
CA CYS A 107 8.56 -1.23 9.88
C CYS A 107 8.61 -0.50 11.22
N ILE A 108 7.44 -0.05 11.68
CA ILE A 108 7.23 0.42 13.05
C ILE A 108 6.28 -0.59 13.70
N GLU A 109 6.76 -1.35 14.67
CA GLU A 109 6.00 -2.44 15.29
C GLU A 109 4.75 -1.93 16.01
N SER A 110 4.85 -0.76 16.65
CA SER A 110 3.76 -0.11 17.36
C SER A 110 3.87 1.42 17.25
N GLY A 111 3.01 2.01 16.43
CA GLY A 111 2.82 3.45 16.32
C GLY A 111 1.38 3.83 16.61
N TYR A 112 1.15 4.78 17.51
CA TYR A 112 -0.18 5.32 17.78
C TYR A 112 -0.52 6.38 16.76
N VAL A 113 -1.56 6.14 15.97
CA VAL A 113 -2.05 7.08 14.96
C VAL A 113 -3.29 7.76 15.50
N GLN A 114 -3.37 9.09 15.35
CA GLN A 114 -4.48 9.90 15.82
C GLN A 114 -4.84 11.03 14.86
N GLY A 115 -6.08 11.52 14.94
CA GLY A 115 -6.55 12.67 14.16
C GLY A 115 -6.95 12.32 12.72
N LEU A 116 -7.00 11.04 12.36
CA LEU A 116 -7.45 10.56 11.05
C LEU A 116 -8.81 9.84 11.12
N ALA A 117 -9.54 9.96 12.22
CA ALA A 117 -10.83 9.29 12.41
C ALA A 117 -11.97 9.99 11.66
N ASP A 118 -11.99 11.32 11.68
CA ASP A 118 -13.08 12.10 11.10
C ASP A 118 -13.04 12.07 9.58
N VAL A 119 -14.23 12.00 8.95
CA VAL A 119 -14.38 12.04 7.49
C VAL A 119 -14.79 13.44 7.08
N LEU A 120 -14.07 14.03 6.12
CA LEU A 120 -14.34 15.38 5.63
C LEU A 120 -15.27 15.30 4.42
N SER A 121 -16.40 15.99 4.51
CA SER A 121 -17.47 15.93 3.49
C SER A 121 -17.10 16.60 2.17
N ASP A 122 -16.06 17.42 2.16
CA ASP A 122 -15.55 18.12 0.98
C ASP A 122 -14.44 17.34 0.25
N GLY A 123 -14.06 16.15 0.74
CA GLY A 123 -12.99 15.35 0.16
C GLY A 123 -11.58 15.92 0.40
N SER A 124 -11.44 16.87 1.33
CA SER A 124 -10.15 17.48 1.66
C SER A 124 -9.17 16.49 2.32
N ILE A 125 -7.89 16.85 2.25
CA ILE A 125 -6.80 16.07 2.83
C ILE A 125 -6.92 16.10 4.35
N ARG A 126 -6.95 14.93 4.97
CA ARG A 126 -7.01 14.79 6.42
C ARG A 126 -5.61 14.82 7.00
N GLN A 127 -5.45 15.50 8.13
CA GLN A 127 -4.16 15.62 8.81
C GLN A 127 -4.28 15.01 10.20
N GLY A 128 -3.23 14.30 10.61
CA GLY A 128 -3.16 13.67 11.91
C GLY A 128 -1.73 13.56 12.37
N GLU A 129 -1.52 12.71 13.37
CA GLU A 129 -0.23 12.49 13.99
C GLU A 129 0.07 11.00 14.13
N LEU A 130 1.35 10.66 13.95
CA LEU A 130 1.95 9.39 14.33
C LEU A 130 2.81 9.60 15.57
N VAL A 131 2.48 8.92 16.65
CA VAL A 131 3.28 8.87 17.87
C VAL A 131 3.98 7.52 17.95
N ALA A 132 5.30 7.52 17.94
CA ALA A 132 6.11 6.30 17.95
C ALA A 132 7.36 6.48 18.82
N LYS A 133 7.94 5.36 19.27
CA LYS A 133 9.16 5.37 20.09
C LYS A 133 10.38 5.04 19.24
N ASP A 134 11.49 5.69 19.53
CA ASP A 134 12.80 5.30 19.00
C ASP A 134 13.40 4.11 19.76
N ASP A 135 14.60 3.68 19.33
CA ASP A 135 15.32 2.55 19.91
C ASP A 135 15.73 2.75 21.39
N ILE A 136 15.80 4.00 21.86
CA ILE A 136 16.09 4.32 23.27
C ILE A 136 14.82 4.53 24.09
N GLY A 137 13.64 4.36 23.49
CA GLY A 137 12.32 4.45 24.11
C GLY A 137 11.78 5.88 24.24
N ALA A 138 12.46 6.88 23.69
CA ALA A 138 11.95 8.25 23.65
C ALA A 138 10.80 8.35 22.66
N THR A 139 9.75 9.09 23.05
CA THR A 139 8.52 9.22 22.28
C THR A 139 8.60 10.43 21.36
N HIS A 140 8.32 10.21 20.08
CA HIS A 140 8.34 11.22 19.03
C HIS A 140 6.97 11.30 18.37
N THR A 141 6.58 12.50 17.97
CA THR A 141 5.34 12.75 17.24
C THR A 141 5.69 13.23 15.85
N PHE A 142 4.99 12.74 14.83
CA PHE A 142 5.19 13.08 13.43
C PHE A 142 3.88 13.50 12.80
N LYS A 143 3.92 14.48 11.90
CA LYS A 143 2.74 14.91 11.16
C LYS A 143 2.51 14.04 9.94
N ILE A 144 1.28 13.59 9.78
CA ILE A 144 0.88 12.68 8.71
C ILE A 144 -0.39 13.18 8.02
N VAL A 145 -0.60 12.71 6.79
CA VAL A 145 -1.79 13.04 6.02
C VAL A 145 -2.40 11.83 5.31
N ALA A 146 -3.71 11.85 5.16
CA ALA A 146 -4.48 10.88 4.41
C ALA A 146 -5.27 11.60 3.30
N GLU A 147 -5.00 11.23 2.04
CA GLU A 147 -5.66 11.78 0.84
C GLU A 147 -6.89 10.95 0.42
N HIS A 148 -7.52 10.30 1.40
CA HIS A 148 -8.69 9.48 1.22
C HIS A 148 -9.65 9.72 2.39
N GLN A 149 -10.91 9.37 2.16
CA GLN A 149 -12.00 9.57 3.12
C GLN A 149 -12.34 8.30 3.94
N TYR A 150 -11.62 7.19 3.72
CA TYR A 150 -11.76 6.00 4.57
C TYR A 150 -11.27 6.29 6.00
N PRO A 151 -12.13 6.21 7.04
CA PRO A 151 -11.79 6.63 8.40
C PRO A 151 -10.71 5.73 9.03
N VAL A 152 -9.76 6.35 9.74
CA VAL A 152 -8.69 5.65 10.46
C VAL A 152 -8.82 5.98 11.95
N PRO A 153 -9.37 5.06 12.76
CA PRO A 153 -9.54 5.29 14.19
C PRO A 153 -8.23 5.58 14.92
N ASP A 154 -8.35 6.32 16.02
CA ASP A 154 -7.21 6.60 16.87
C ASP A 154 -6.80 5.34 17.65
N ALA A 155 -5.68 4.72 17.27
CA ALA A 155 -5.23 3.46 17.84
C ALA A 155 -3.75 3.20 17.56
N SER A 156 -3.19 2.18 18.22
CA SER A 156 -1.87 1.65 17.89
C SER A 156 -1.96 0.64 16.75
N TYR A 157 -1.10 0.82 15.75
CA TYR A 157 -0.99 -0.03 14.58
C TYR A 157 0.45 -0.51 14.39
N THR A 158 0.59 -1.64 13.69
CA THR A 158 1.84 -1.98 13.02
C THR A 158 1.87 -1.26 11.68
N LEU A 159 3.00 -0.62 11.36
CA LEU A 159 3.14 0.21 10.17
C LEU A 159 4.22 -0.34 9.26
N ILE A 160 3.92 -0.47 7.97
CA ILE A 160 4.87 -0.86 6.92
C ILE A 160 5.12 0.35 6.02
N GLY A 161 6.39 0.74 5.87
CA GLY A 161 6.80 1.88 5.08
C GLY A 161 7.31 1.52 3.68
N SER A 162 7.21 2.48 2.76
CA SER A 162 7.80 2.39 1.41
C SER A 162 9.34 2.39 1.47
N GLY A 163 10.01 1.85 0.44
CA GLY A 163 11.48 1.81 0.36
C GLY A 163 12.12 0.43 0.50
N GLY A 164 11.33 -0.64 0.39
CA GLY A 164 11.74 -2.04 0.50
C GLY A 164 12.62 -2.60 -0.62
N TYR A 165 13.78 -2.00 -0.87
CA TYR A 165 14.72 -2.42 -1.91
C TYR A 165 15.99 -3.04 -1.34
N ASP A 166 16.51 -4.05 -2.03
CA ASP A 166 17.84 -4.61 -1.72
C ASP A 166 18.97 -3.57 -2.06
N TYR A 167 18.68 -2.62 -2.95
CA TYR A 167 19.51 -1.44 -3.28
C TYR A 167 18.59 -0.26 -3.61
N ILE A 168 18.80 0.89 -2.96
CA ILE A 168 18.02 2.12 -3.19
C ILE A 168 18.83 3.03 -4.13
N PRO A 169 18.45 3.20 -5.40
CA PRO A 169 19.00 4.26 -6.24
C PRO A 169 18.72 5.63 -5.62
N GLU A 170 19.62 6.58 -5.80
CA GLU A 170 19.48 7.96 -5.28
C GLU A 170 18.16 8.62 -5.74
N GLU A 171 17.67 8.25 -6.94
CA GLU A 171 16.40 8.70 -7.50
C GLU A 171 15.16 8.23 -6.71
N LEU A 172 15.28 7.15 -5.92
CA LEU A 172 14.20 6.57 -5.13
C LEU A 172 14.20 7.02 -3.66
N GLU A 173 15.27 7.65 -3.18
CA GLU A 173 15.36 8.22 -1.83
C GLU A 173 14.17 9.12 -1.45
N PRO A 174 13.60 9.95 -2.35
CA PRO A 174 12.42 10.74 -2.03
C PRO A 174 11.19 9.92 -1.60
N TYR A 175 11.08 8.66 -2.04
CA TYR A 175 9.93 7.79 -1.80
C TYR A 175 10.10 6.84 -0.62
N VAL A 176 11.31 6.70 -0.05
CA VAL A 176 11.58 5.84 1.11
C VAL A 176 10.91 6.42 2.35
N MET A 177 10.19 5.60 3.12
CA MET A 177 9.45 5.99 4.34
C MET A 177 8.46 7.14 4.15
N LYS A 178 8.08 7.45 2.90
CA LYS A 178 7.11 8.49 2.57
C LYS A 178 5.68 8.00 2.74
N TYR A 179 5.40 6.79 2.26
CA TYR A 179 4.09 6.16 2.32
C TYR A 179 4.09 5.04 3.34
N TRP A 180 2.97 4.88 4.04
CA TRP A 180 2.83 3.95 5.14
C TRP A 180 1.50 3.22 5.03
N VAL A 181 1.55 1.90 5.21
CA VAL A 181 0.36 1.07 5.37
C VAL A 181 0.18 0.77 6.85
N LEU A 182 -0.99 1.10 7.40
CA LEU A 182 -1.36 0.71 8.75
C LEU A 182 -2.08 -0.62 8.73
N GLY A 183 -1.83 -1.42 9.76
CA GLY A 183 -2.49 -2.70 9.92
C GLY A 183 -2.19 -3.34 11.26
N THR A 184 -2.52 -4.62 11.35
CA THR A 184 -2.29 -5.44 12.54
C THR A 184 -1.75 -6.80 12.13
N THR A 185 -0.80 -7.33 12.90
CA THR A 185 -0.34 -8.70 12.73
C THR A 185 -1.36 -9.66 13.35
N ARG A 186 -1.90 -10.58 12.55
CA ARG A 186 -2.82 -11.63 12.99
C ARG A 186 -2.08 -12.70 13.80
N GLN A 187 -2.83 -13.55 14.50
CA GLN A 187 -2.28 -14.68 15.28
C GLN A 187 -1.44 -15.65 14.43
N ASN A 188 -1.70 -15.75 13.13
CA ASN A 188 -0.93 -16.58 12.19
C ASN A 188 0.35 -15.89 11.67
N GLY A 189 0.72 -14.74 12.23
CA GLY A 189 1.91 -13.98 11.83
C GLY A 189 1.77 -13.15 10.55
N LYS A 190 0.59 -13.15 9.90
CA LYS A 190 0.35 -12.35 8.69
C LYS A 190 -0.12 -10.94 9.03
N PHE A 191 0.43 -9.96 8.33
CA PHE A 191 0.01 -8.57 8.36
C PHE A 191 -1.33 -8.40 7.63
N GLN A 192 -2.33 -7.94 8.37
CA GLN A 192 -3.61 -7.52 7.82
C GLN A 192 -3.62 -6.01 7.66
N LYS A 193 -3.68 -5.56 6.41
CA LYS A 193 -3.87 -4.14 6.06
C LYS A 193 -5.17 -3.60 6.63
N PHE A 194 -5.11 -2.37 7.14
CA PHE A 194 -6.25 -1.59 7.59
C PHE A 194 -6.45 -0.34 6.73
N SER A 195 -5.41 0.48 6.53
CA SER A 195 -5.47 1.66 5.66
C SER A 195 -4.07 2.13 5.25
N VAL A 196 -3.96 3.30 4.63
CA VAL A 196 -2.68 3.95 4.28
C VAL A 196 -2.63 5.39 4.77
N PHE A 197 -1.44 5.98 4.83
CA PHE A 197 -1.21 7.42 4.96
C PHE A 197 0.15 7.76 4.38
N ARG A 198 0.50 9.05 4.33
CA ARG A 198 1.87 9.50 4.05
C ARG A 198 2.36 10.53 5.04
N MET A 199 3.67 10.68 5.13
CA MET A 199 4.28 11.79 5.87
C MET A 199 3.82 13.12 5.26
N LEU A 200 3.63 14.13 6.12
CA LEU A 200 3.16 15.46 5.69
C LEU A 200 4.07 16.05 4.60
N ASP A 201 5.37 16.03 4.86
CA ASP A 201 6.42 16.61 4.03
C ASP A 201 7.74 15.81 4.17
N ASP A 202 8.77 16.25 3.43
CA ASP A 202 10.09 15.63 3.47
C ASP A 202 10.82 15.86 4.79
N GLU A 203 10.51 16.92 5.55
CA GLU A 203 11.14 17.21 6.84
C GLU A 203 10.71 16.18 7.89
N GLU A 204 9.41 15.91 7.99
CA GLU A 204 8.85 14.88 8.88
C GLU A 204 9.38 13.48 8.54
N LYS A 205 9.49 13.16 7.25
CA LYS A 205 10.08 11.91 6.74
C LYS A 205 11.56 11.78 7.14
N MET A 206 12.36 12.82 6.92
CA MET A 206 13.78 12.81 7.26
C MET A 206 13.99 12.69 8.77
N ARG A 207 13.20 13.42 9.57
CA ARG A 207 13.25 13.32 11.03
C ARG A 207 12.96 11.89 11.51
N LEU A 208 11.95 11.23 10.94
CA LEU A 208 11.61 9.83 11.27
C LEU A 208 12.78 8.88 10.99
N ARG A 209 13.47 9.06 9.85
CA ARG A 209 14.64 8.27 9.47
C ARG A 209 15.82 8.51 10.41
N GLU A 210 16.15 9.77 10.69
CA GLU A 210 17.28 10.15 11.54
C GLU A 210 17.14 9.67 12.99
N LEU A 211 15.90 9.65 13.49
CA LEU A 211 15.59 9.16 14.84
C LEU A 211 15.60 7.63 14.94
N GLY A 212 15.73 6.90 13.82
CA GLY A 212 15.78 5.43 13.84
C GLY A 212 14.49 4.78 14.34
N VAL A 213 13.35 5.46 14.25
CA VAL A 213 12.05 4.96 14.76
C VAL A 213 11.58 3.72 14.01
N ALA A 214 11.89 3.66 12.71
CA ALA A 214 11.52 2.54 11.87
C ALA A 214 12.71 1.57 11.72
N LYS A 215 12.44 0.28 11.97
CA LYS A 215 13.38 -0.78 11.69
C LYS A 215 13.42 -1.05 10.19
N SER A 216 14.61 -1.11 9.61
CA SER A 216 14.79 -1.44 8.20
C SER A 216 14.69 -2.95 7.94
N ASP A 217 14.37 -3.32 6.70
CA ASP A 217 14.45 -4.69 6.18
C ASP A 217 13.68 -5.76 6.97
N ILE A 218 12.56 -5.37 7.57
CA ILE A 218 11.66 -6.31 8.24
C ILE A 218 10.81 -7.03 7.21
N GLN A 219 10.85 -8.37 7.26
CA GLN A 219 10.00 -9.22 6.43
C GLN A 219 8.63 -9.40 7.09
N MET A 220 7.57 -9.05 6.35
CA MET A 220 6.19 -9.23 6.79
C MET A 220 5.41 -10.02 5.75
N PHE A 221 4.82 -11.14 6.18
CA PHE A 221 3.88 -11.90 5.36
C PHE A 221 2.57 -11.15 5.25
N LEU A 222 2.05 -10.98 4.06
CA LEU A 222 0.81 -10.27 3.81
C LEU A 222 -0.38 -11.23 3.85
N CYS A 223 -1.52 -10.75 4.36
CA CYS A 223 -2.77 -11.51 4.47
C CYS A 223 -3.51 -11.64 3.13
#